data_AF-A0A7S0P6D0-F1
#
_entry.id   AF-A0A7S0P6D0-F1
#
_cell.length_a   1.000
_cell.length_b   1.000
_cell.length_c   1.000
_cell.angle_alpha   90.00
_cell.angle_beta   90.00
_cell.angle_gamma   90.00
#
_symmetry.space_group_name_H-M   'P 1'
#
loop_
_entity.id
_entity.type
_entity.pdbx_description
1 polymer ?
#
loop_
_entity_poly.entity_id
_entity_poly.type
_entity_poly.pdbx_seq_one_letter_code
_entity_poly.pdbx_strand_id
1 'polypeptide(L)'
;ALQDLASAPELLGEVVAAGGAEAALAVVGHPNGDVSIAALEFLDEALQAEADAGAEAEAEAEMGQGRGGDRGTTATRPLAEATVRLGGCEAVVARLWELDQTGDEDDAEGCQRALSICEQMVSAPPPGVDATARLVASGLAEFVLRRLQPSRASSSSSSSSSSSAAAAATGPAGSASDVATTAVRHQAAEVLALLLQQSPAVRLSLPSLRLRTSTPADAHSAGAGGRSEPAPVSGPDDVRVDGVELLVRAAGVYRLAQRDPATAAEKECCEAVFQALSRAAAPAIPLAADSAPGDEELAIRAALTRAEAPELLVLVAQRTGLFARHCAVGALAALAGSWPGAALVALRNGVLGAVMPVIMGRAASATRLAAGRDAAAVELAAALQITHAVVKALDSGSVTASDAAAGDSNEPSPRDRLRVVAKLLERDGEKIARIVDLLRETRAKVAEAARRVRAAGPQGVEAASLGGDVEAAVDLARMNAGLEDQLRCEALVARLCDLDARVRARLLARMAALRMPGAQVATALEEATLVLGEHPAAMSRLAVLMRGFDNGPKSA
;
A
#
# COMPACT_ATOMS: atom_id res chain seq x y z
N ALA A 1 17.71 34.48 -6.67
CA ALA A 1 17.27 35.28 -5.51
C ALA A 1 16.29 34.50 -4.63
N LEU A 2 15.08 34.16 -5.11
CA LEU A 2 14.14 33.33 -4.33
C LEU A 2 14.65 31.88 -4.15
N GLN A 3 15.26 31.28 -5.19
CA GLN A 3 15.92 29.98 -5.09
C GLN A 3 17.13 29.99 -4.14
N ASP A 4 17.90 31.08 -4.13
CA ASP A 4 19.03 31.24 -3.18
C ASP A 4 18.53 31.28 -1.72
N LEU A 5 17.32 31.80 -1.51
CA LEU A 5 16.65 31.87 -0.22
C LEU A 5 16.06 30.52 0.19
N ALA A 6 15.50 29.76 -0.76
CA ALA A 6 15.07 28.38 -0.54
C ALA A 6 16.25 27.48 -0.11
N SER A 7 17.47 27.80 -0.55
CA SER A 7 18.69 27.08 -0.18
C SER A 7 19.25 27.46 1.20
N ALA A 8 18.60 28.37 1.93
CA ALA A 8 19.04 28.88 3.24
C ALA A 8 17.89 28.73 4.28
N PRO A 9 17.57 27.49 4.72
CA PRO A 9 16.41 27.20 5.55
C PRO A 9 16.41 27.97 6.89
N GLU A 10 17.58 28.31 7.43
CA GLU A 10 17.73 29.12 8.64
C GLU A 10 17.16 30.53 8.53
N LEU A 11 17.01 31.06 7.31
CA LEU A 11 16.46 32.39 7.06
C LEU A 11 14.94 32.38 6.86
N LEU A 12 14.32 31.22 6.64
CA LEU A 12 12.88 31.12 6.30
C LEU A 12 11.96 31.70 7.39
N GLY A 13 12.39 31.64 8.66
CA GLY A 13 11.67 32.31 9.75
C GLY A 13 11.61 33.84 9.58
N GLU A 14 12.69 34.47 9.10
CA GLU A 14 12.72 35.90 8.80
C GLU A 14 11.89 36.24 7.56
N VAL A 15 11.88 35.35 6.56
CA VAL A 15 11.05 35.49 5.36
C VAL A 15 9.57 35.51 5.72
N VAL A 16 9.14 34.59 6.59
CA VAL A 16 7.77 34.57 7.11
C VAL A 16 7.47 35.86 7.88
N ALA A 17 8.38 36.30 8.76
CA ALA A 17 8.20 37.54 9.53
C ALA A 17 8.10 38.80 8.63
N ALA A 18 8.73 38.78 7.46
CA ALA A 18 8.68 39.86 6.47
C ALA A 18 7.42 39.81 5.57
N GLY A 19 6.53 38.84 5.73
CA GLY A 19 5.33 38.66 4.91
C GLY A 19 5.58 37.92 3.59
N GLY A 20 6.70 37.18 3.49
CA GLY A 20 7.09 36.47 2.27
C GLY A 20 6.16 35.31 1.92
N ALA A 21 5.60 34.62 2.93
CA ALA A 21 4.65 33.54 2.72
C ALA A 21 3.33 34.05 2.09
N GLU A 22 2.81 35.17 2.59
CA GLU A 22 1.63 35.85 2.04
C GLU A 22 1.86 36.28 0.59
N ALA A 23 3.04 36.84 0.30
CA ALA A 23 3.40 37.26 -1.04
C ALA A 23 3.49 36.07 -2.00
N ALA A 24 4.17 34.97 -1.60
CA ALA A 24 4.27 33.77 -2.42
C ALA A 24 2.88 33.16 -2.70
N LEU A 25 2.04 33.02 -1.68
CA LEU A 25 0.69 32.46 -1.82
C LEU A 25 -0.25 33.32 -2.67
N ALA A 26 -0.15 34.65 -2.58
CA ALA A 26 -0.91 35.55 -3.43
C ALA A 26 -0.59 35.35 -4.93
N VAL A 27 0.62 34.90 -5.24
CA VAL A 27 1.12 34.70 -6.60
C VAL A 27 0.80 33.29 -7.13
N VAL A 28 0.57 32.30 -6.26
CA VAL A 28 0.15 30.94 -6.69
C VAL A 28 -1.12 30.97 -7.55
N GLY A 29 -2.10 31.82 -7.22
CA GLY A 29 -3.34 31.98 -8.00
C GLY A 29 -3.25 32.99 -9.15
N HIS A 30 -2.06 33.41 -9.55
CA HIS A 30 -1.90 34.44 -10.57
C HIS A 30 -2.34 33.93 -11.95
N PRO A 31 -3.03 34.75 -12.78
CA PRO A 31 -3.55 34.30 -14.08
C PRO A 31 -2.46 33.98 -15.10
N ASN A 32 -1.23 34.48 -14.91
CA ASN A 32 -0.08 34.09 -15.71
C ASN A 32 0.51 32.78 -15.15
N GLY A 33 0.48 31.71 -15.96
CA GLY A 33 1.00 30.38 -15.65
C GLY A 33 2.43 30.42 -15.16
N ASP A 34 3.35 31.04 -15.91
CA ASP A 34 4.78 31.12 -15.57
C ASP A 34 5.02 31.70 -14.17
N VAL A 35 4.25 32.73 -13.82
CA VAL A 35 4.38 33.43 -12.53
C VAL A 35 3.84 32.56 -11.40
N SER A 36 2.73 31.86 -11.63
CA SER A 36 2.18 30.89 -10.69
C SER A 36 3.12 29.69 -10.49
N ILE A 37 3.69 29.16 -11.57
CA ILE A 37 4.62 28.03 -11.56
C ILE A 37 5.90 28.41 -10.83
N ALA A 38 6.47 29.59 -11.08
CA ALA A 38 7.65 30.08 -10.35
C ALA A 38 7.38 30.24 -8.84
N ALA A 39 6.16 30.61 -8.44
CA ALA A 39 5.77 30.67 -7.04
C ALA A 39 5.65 29.26 -6.42
N LEU A 40 5.10 28.28 -7.17
CA LEU A 40 5.04 26.88 -6.76
C LEU A 40 6.45 26.28 -6.65
N GLU A 41 7.35 26.55 -7.59
CA GLU A 41 8.74 26.11 -7.56
C GLU A 41 9.47 26.63 -6.31
N PHE A 42 9.35 27.93 -6.02
CA PHE A 42 9.92 28.50 -4.79
C PHE A 42 9.36 27.84 -3.52
N LEU A 43 8.04 27.66 -3.44
CA LEU A 43 7.41 27.02 -2.27
C LEU A 43 7.86 25.57 -2.13
N ASP A 44 7.89 24.81 -3.22
CA ASP A 44 8.34 23.42 -3.26
C ASP A 44 9.78 23.28 -2.73
N GLU A 45 10.71 24.08 -3.24
CA GLU A 45 12.11 24.03 -2.82
C GLU A 45 12.32 24.50 -1.37
N ALA A 46 11.66 25.59 -0.96
CA ALA A 46 11.83 26.15 0.37
C ALA A 46 11.21 25.25 1.46
N LEU A 47 10.05 24.65 1.19
CA LEU A 47 9.40 23.71 2.12
C LEU A 47 10.19 22.41 2.25
N GLN A 48 10.81 21.95 1.16
CA GLN A 48 11.71 20.79 1.18
C GLN A 48 12.98 21.09 1.99
N ALA A 49 13.65 22.22 1.73
CA ALA A 49 14.85 22.61 2.50
C ALA A 49 14.55 22.77 3.99
N GLU A 50 13.37 23.29 4.34
CA GLU A 50 12.90 23.36 5.73
C GLU A 50 12.67 21.97 6.35
N ALA A 51 12.13 21.02 5.58
CA ALA A 51 11.93 19.64 6.03
C ALA A 51 13.28 18.94 6.27
N ASP A 52 14.23 19.10 5.35
CA ASP A 52 15.55 18.48 5.42
C ASP A 52 16.35 19.03 6.61
N ALA A 53 16.36 20.35 6.80
CA ALA A 53 17.00 20.97 7.97
C ALA A 53 16.38 20.51 9.29
N GLY A 54 15.06 20.30 9.31
CA GLY A 54 14.37 19.74 10.48
C GLY A 54 14.79 18.30 10.78
N ALA A 55 14.86 17.44 9.76
CA ALA A 55 15.30 16.06 9.90
C ALA A 55 16.76 15.93 10.36
N GLU A 56 17.66 16.79 9.85
CA GLU A 56 19.05 16.85 10.29
C GLU A 56 19.17 17.24 11.77
N ALA A 57 18.43 18.27 12.19
CA ALA A 57 18.42 18.71 13.59
C ALA A 57 17.90 17.62 14.55
N GLU A 58 16.87 16.87 14.13
CA GLU A 58 16.35 15.73 14.89
C GLU A 58 17.39 14.60 15.01
N ALA A 59 18.06 14.25 13.91
CA ALA A 59 19.12 13.24 13.91
C ALA A 59 20.31 13.63 14.81
N GLU A 60 20.72 14.91 14.82
CA GLU A 60 21.78 15.41 15.70
C GLU A 60 21.38 15.37 17.18
N ALA A 61 20.12 15.69 17.49
CA ALA A 61 19.58 15.61 18.84
C ALA A 61 19.54 14.16 19.37
N GLU A 62 19.17 13.20 18.52
CA GLU A 62 19.15 11.78 18.85
C GLU A 62 20.56 11.20 19.09
N MET A 63 21.57 11.67 18.34
CA MET A 63 22.97 11.24 18.49
C MET A 63 23.68 11.82 19.73
N GLY A 64 22.99 12.60 20.57
CA GLY A 64 23.51 13.05 21.87
C GLY A 64 24.72 13.99 21.81
N GLN A 65 25.00 14.58 20.64
CA GLN A 65 26.06 15.59 20.47
C GLN A 65 25.58 17.01 20.83
N GLY A 66 24.28 17.19 21.07
CA GLY A 66 23.71 18.42 21.62
C GLY A 66 24.03 18.59 23.11
N ARG A 67 24.74 19.68 23.46
CA ARG A 67 24.85 20.16 24.85
C ARG A 67 23.45 20.31 25.43
N GLY A 68 23.22 19.69 26.60
CA GLY A 68 21.92 19.58 27.26
C GLY A 68 21.01 20.80 27.13
N GLY A 69 19.85 20.58 26.52
CA GLY A 69 18.72 21.49 26.43
C GLY A 69 17.55 20.74 25.80
N ASP A 70 16.46 20.60 26.55
CA ASP A 70 15.11 20.17 26.17
C ASP A 70 14.94 19.06 25.10
N ARG A 71 14.64 17.83 25.53
CA ARG A 71 14.30 16.68 24.66
C ARG A 71 12.89 16.78 24.05
N GLY A 72 12.50 17.95 23.53
CA GLY A 72 11.13 18.20 23.10
C GLY A 72 10.91 19.34 22.11
N THR A 73 11.95 20.00 21.60
CA THR A 73 11.77 21.01 20.55
C THR A 73 11.57 20.32 19.21
N THR A 74 10.32 20.08 18.82
CA THR A 74 9.96 19.79 17.42
C THR A 74 10.67 20.78 16.51
N ALA A 75 11.35 20.30 15.46
CA ALA A 75 11.97 21.18 14.48
C ALA A 75 10.94 22.23 14.01
N THR A 76 11.26 23.51 14.22
CA THR A 76 10.34 24.58 13.88
C THR A 76 10.25 24.67 12.37
N ARG A 77 9.05 24.53 11.80
CA ARG A 77 8.79 24.68 10.36
C ARG A 77 7.96 25.94 10.08
N PRO A 78 8.53 27.15 10.29
CA PRO A 78 7.80 28.40 10.19
C PRO A 78 7.14 28.63 8.83
N LEU A 79 7.77 28.28 7.70
CA LEU A 79 7.21 28.48 6.37
C LEU A 79 6.05 27.51 6.12
N ALA A 80 6.21 26.22 6.42
CA ALA A 80 5.14 25.25 6.29
C ALA A 80 3.94 25.62 7.17
N GLU A 81 4.18 26.01 8.42
CA GLU A 81 3.12 26.42 9.34
C GLU A 81 2.39 27.68 8.86
N ALA A 82 3.13 28.71 8.42
CA ALA A 82 2.55 29.92 7.83
C ALA A 82 1.73 29.59 6.57
N THR A 83 2.26 28.75 5.69
CA THR A 83 1.61 28.32 4.45
C THR A 83 0.24 27.72 4.74
N VAL A 84 0.16 26.80 5.70
CA VAL A 84 -1.11 26.16 6.10
C VAL A 84 -2.07 27.16 6.75
N ARG A 85 -1.59 28.02 7.66
CA ARG A 85 -2.44 29.03 8.33
C ARG A 85 -3.05 30.03 7.35
N LEU A 86 -2.29 30.43 6.33
CA LEU A 86 -2.69 31.42 5.33
C LEU A 86 -3.58 30.85 4.22
N GLY A 87 -3.96 29.58 4.28
CA GLY A 87 -4.81 28.93 3.27
C GLY A 87 -4.03 28.45 2.04
N GLY A 88 -2.74 28.16 2.20
CA GLY A 88 -1.88 27.70 1.11
C GLY A 88 -2.27 26.32 0.58
N CYS A 89 -2.78 25.42 1.42
CA CYS A 89 -3.31 24.12 0.98
C CYS A 89 -4.44 24.31 -0.03
N GLU A 90 -5.39 25.19 0.29
CA GLU A 90 -6.54 25.53 -0.54
C GLU A 90 -6.08 26.18 -1.85
N ALA A 91 -5.12 27.11 -1.79
CA ALA A 91 -4.58 27.80 -2.97
C ALA A 91 -3.84 26.84 -3.92
N VAL A 92 -2.98 25.95 -3.39
CA VAL A 92 -2.24 24.96 -4.18
C VAL A 92 -3.20 23.97 -4.84
N VAL A 93 -4.19 23.46 -4.10
CA VAL A 93 -5.19 22.53 -4.66
C VAL A 93 -6.09 23.22 -5.69
N ALA A 94 -6.52 24.46 -5.44
CA ALA A 94 -7.26 25.23 -6.43
C ALA A 94 -6.44 25.38 -7.73
N ARG A 95 -5.14 25.67 -7.61
CA ARG A 95 -4.27 25.81 -8.77
C ARG A 95 -4.07 24.49 -9.52
N LEU A 96 -3.94 23.36 -8.83
CA LEU A 96 -3.90 22.02 -9.45
C LEU A 96 -5.10 21.76 -10.39
N TRP A 97 -6.28 22.26 -10.04
CA TRP A 97 -7.49 22.10 -10.85
C TRP A 97 -7.49 22.98 -12.12
N GLU A 98 -6.72 24.05 -12.15
CA GLU A 98 -6.66 25.00 -13.26
C GLU A 98 -5.61 24.61 -14.32
N LEU A 99 -4.52 23.96 -13.93
CA LEU A 99 -3.40 23.60 -14.82
C LEU A 99 -3.79 22.49 -15.81
N ASP A 100 -3.52 22.71 -17.10
CA ASP A 100 -3.80 21.77 -18.21
C ASP A 100 -2.55 21.01 -18.67
N GLN A 101 -2.37 19.85 -18.06
CA GLN A 101 -1.22 18.96 -18.28
C GLN A 101 -1.25 18.21 -19.62
N THR A 102 -2.35 18.31 -20.40
CA THR A 102 -2.55 17.45 -21.58
C THR A 102 -1.92 18.00 -22.86
N GLY A 103 -1.48 19.26 -22.85
CA GLY A 103 -0.89 19.92 -24.01
C GLY A 103 0.29 20.85 -23.73
N ASP A 104 0.60 21.12 -22.45
CA ASP A 104 1.62 22.08 -22.04
C ASP A 104 2.60 21.47 -21.01
N GLU A 105 3.89 21.51 -21.33
CA GLU A 105 4.97 20.96 -20.50
C GLU A 105 5.16 21.80 -19.22
N ASP A 106 4.98 23.11 -19.30
CA ASP A 106 5.16 24.03 -18.17
C ASP A 106 4.04 23.81 -17.14
N ASP A 107 2.79 23.64 -17.59
CA ASP A 107 1.67 23.29 -16.71
C ASP A 107 1.83 21.89 -16.09
N ALA A 108 2.45 20.95 -16.81
CA ALA A 108 2.76 19.63 -16.27
C ALA A 108 3.82 19.73 -15.16
N GLU A 109 4.88 20.54 -15.33
CA GLU A 109 5.84 20.84 -14.28
C GLU A 109 5.16 21.52 -13.09
N GLY A 110 4.33 22.55 -13.32
CA GLY A 110 3.56 23.21 -12.27
C GLY A 110 2.70 22.25 -11.45
N CYS A 111 2.11 21.24 -12.10
CA CYS A 111 1.36 20.20 -11.42
C CYS A 111 2.23 19.28 -10.57
N GLN A 112 3.43 18.93 -11.02
CA GLN A 112 4.38 18.16 -10.21
C GLN A 112 4.80 18.94 -8.97
N ARG A 113 5.15 20.22 -9.12
CA ARG A 113 5.51 21.10 -7.99
C ARG A 113 4.38 21.20 -6.98
N ALA A 114 3.15 21.42 -7.44
CA ALA A 114 1.99 21.51 -6.56
C ALA A 114 1.68 20.17 -5.84
N LEU A 115 1.82 19.03 -6.53
CA LEU A 115 1.67 17.71 -5.89
C LEU A 115 2.82 17.41 -4.91
N SER A 116 4.05 17.83 -5.19
CA SER A 116 5.20 17.72 -4.28
C SER A 116 4.97 18.53 -3.00
N ILE A 117 4.48 19.76 -3.09
CA ILE A 117 4.07 20.55 -1.92
C ILE A 117 3.01 19.80 -1.09
N CYS A 118 1.99 19.22 -1.75
CA CYS A 118 0.98 18.42 -1.06
C CYS A 118 1.59 17.18 -0.38
N GLU A 119 2.53 16.50 -1.03
CA GLU A 119 3.25 15.35 -0.49
C GLU A 119 4.01 15.72 0.79
N GLN A 120 4.82 16.77 0.73
CA GLN A 120 5.64 17.25 1.86
C GLN A 120 4.78 17.60 3.08
N MET A 121 3.62 18.25 2.84
CA MET A 121 2.66 18.63 3.89
C MET A 121 1.99 17.42 4.55
N VAL A 122 1.83 16.31 3.84
CA VAL A 122 1.26 15.06 4.36
C VAL A 122 2.34 14.20 5.03
N SER A 123 3.54 14.13 4.45
CA SER A 123 4.65 13.31 4.91
C SER A 123 5.26 13.85 6.20
N ALA A 124 5.44 15.17 6.29
CA ALA A 124 5.95 15.85 7.46
C ALA A 124 5.04 17.06 7.77
N PRO A 125 3.91 16.86 8.47
CA PRO A 125 2.99 17.95 8.75
C PRO A 125 3.62 18.99 9.70
N PRO A 126 3.46 20.31 9.44
CA PRO A 126 3.95 21.33 10.36
C PRO A 126 3.27 21.23 11.73
N PRO A 127 4.00 21.47 12.83
CA PRO A 127 3.43 21.39 14.17
C PRO A 127 2.32 22.43 14.36
N GLY A 128 1.28 22.07 15.11
CA GLY A 128 0.21 23.01 15.51
C GLY A 128 -0.90 23.23 14.48
N VAL A 129 -0.80 22.69 13.27
CA VAL A 129 -1.83 22.81 12.23
C VAL A 129 -2.05 21.47 11.49
N ASP A 130 -3.31 21.17 11.16
CA ASP A 130 -3.67 19.94 10.45
C ASP A 130 -3.67 20.16 8.94
N ALA A 131 -2.48 20.08 8.33
CA ALA A 131 -2.29 20.25 6.89
C ALA A 131 -3.04 19.18 6.08
N THR A 132 -3.00 17.94 6.54
CA THR A 132 -3.68 16.80 5.90
C THR A 132 -5.19 17.02 5.84
N ALA A 133 -5.84 17.43 6.93
CA ALA A 133 -7.27 17.72 6.92
C ALA A 133 -7.64 18.87 5.97
N ARG A 134 -6.80 19.91 5.87
CA ARG A 134 -7.04 21.04 4.95
C ARG A 134 -6.90 20.63 3.49
N LEU A 135 -5.87 19.87 3.13
CA LEU A 135 -5.69 19.35 1.77
C LEU A 135 -6.88 18.48 1.35
N VAL A 136 -7.37 17.64 2.26
CA VAL A 136 -8.55 16.80 2.03
C VAL A 136 -9.80 17.64 1.85
N ALA A 137 -10.05 18.61 2.74
CA ALA A 137 -11.19 19.53 2.62
C ALA A 137 -11.16 20.37 1.33
N SER A 138 -9.96 20.59 0.77
CA SER A 138 -9.74 21.32 -0.48
C SER A 138 -10.02 20.49 -1.74
N GLY A 139 -10.26 19.18 -1.60
CA GLY A 139 -10.56 18.30 -2.72
C GLY A 139 -9.34 17.62 -3.37
N LEU A 140 -8.23 17.46 -2.64
CA LEU A 140 -7.03 16.82 -3.17
C LEU A 140 -7.26 15.34 -3.55
N ALA A 141 -7.99 14.59 -2.71
CA ALA A 141 -8.27 13.18 -2.97
C ALA A 141 -9.08 13.00 -4.27
N GLU A 142 -10.05 13.88 -4.48
CA GLU A 142 -10.90 13.98 -5.67
C GLU A 142 -10.08 14.24 -6.93
N PHE A 143 -9.18 15.22 -6.85
CA PHE A 143 -8.27 15.56 -7.94
C PHE A 143 -7.42 14.35 -8.33
N VAL A 144 -6.74 13.76 -7.36
CA VAL A 144 -5.81 12.66 -7.57
C VAL A 144 -6.52 11.43 -8.15
N LEU A 145 -7.65 11.00 -7.56
CA LEU A 145 -8.43 9.85 -8.07
C LEU A 145 -8.87 10.06 -9.53
N ARG A 146 -9.24 11.29 -9.89
CA ARG A 146 -9.60 11.64 -11.26
C ARG A 146 -8.40 11.58 -12.20
N ARG A 147 -7.21 12.01 -11.77
CA ARG A 147 -5.97 11.96 -12.57
C ARG A 147 -5.47 10.53 -12.79
N LEU A 148 -5.72 9.62 -11.86
CA LEU A 148 -5.35 8.22 -12.02
C LEU A 148 -6.15 7.47 -13.09
N GLN A 149 -7.31 8.02 -13.50
CA GLN A 149 -8.15 7.38 -14.49
C GLN A 149 -7.44 7.21 -15.83
N PRO A 150 -7.63 6.07 -16.53
CA PRO A 150 -7.04 5.87 -17.84
C PRO A 150 -7.54 6.94 -18.82
N SER A 151 -6.62 7.53 -19.60
CA SER A 151 -6.99 8.42 -20.69
C SER A 151 -7.93 7.66 -21.64
N ARG A 152 -9.09 8.24 -21.96
CA ARG A 152 -9.99 7.70 -22.98
C ARG A 152 -9.25 7.80 -24.32
N ALA A 153 -8.51 6.77 -24.68
CA ALA A 153 -8.02 6.62 -26.05
C ALA A 153 -9.24 6.77 -26.98
N SER A 154 -9.15 7.71 -27.91
CA SER A 154 -10.17 8.03 -28.90
C SER A 154 -10.63 6.76 -29.61
N SER A 155 -11.76 6.21 -29.16
CA SER A 155 -12.50 5.14 -29.83
C SER A 155 -13.23 5.65 -31.09
N SER A 156 -12.65 6.65 -31.75
CA SER A 156 -13.09 7.24 -33.01
C SER A 156 -11.89 7.48 -33.93
N SER A 157 -11.09 6.44 -34.17
CA SER A 157 -10.39 6.33 -35.46
C SER A 157 -11.11 5.27 -36.27
N SER A 158 -11.85 5.80 -37.25
CA SER A 158 -12.65 5.13 -38.26
C SER A 158 -11.99 3.88 -38.84
N SER A 159 -12.84 2.87 -39.02
CA SER A 159 -12.72 1.81 -40.02
C SER A 159 -12.25 2.37 -41.38
N SER A 160 -10.98 2.15 -41.71
CA SER A 160 -10.54 2.02 -43.10
C SER A 160 -9.42 0.99 -43.18
N SER A 161 -9.70 -0.02 -43.98
CA SER A 161 -8.85 -1.15 -44.32
C SER A 161 -7.60 -0.74 -45.11
N SER A 162 -6.44 -1.26 -44.75
CA SER A 162 -5.59 -2.03 -45.67
C SER A 162 -4.38 -2.66 -44.96
N SER A 163 -4.15 -3.92 -45.30
CA SER A 163 -3.04 -4.79 -44.95
C SER A 163 -1.63 -4.25 -45.27
N SER A 164 -0.70 -4.36 -44.32
CA SER A 164 0.56 -5.08 -44.53
C SER A 164 1.22 -5.39 -43.19
N ALA A 165 1.42 -6.67 -42.92
CA ALA A 165 2.21 -7.17 -41.82
C ALA A 165 3.71 -6.89 -42.02
N ALA A 166 4.41 -6.87 -40.88
CA ALA A 166 5.87 -6.90 -40.68
C ALA A 166 6.56 -5.52 -40.53
N ALA A 167 7.33 -5.45 -39.43
CA ALA A 167 8.30 -4.42 -39.03
C ALA A 167 7.77 -3.16 -38.33
N ALA A 168 7.53 -3.27 -37.01
CA ALA A 168 7.74 -2.17 -36.07
C ALA A 168 7.89 -2.72 -34.63
N ALA A 169 8.88 -3.59 -34.43
CA ALA A 169 9.42 -3.88 -33.12
C ALA A 169 10.72 -3.10 -32.98
N THR A 170 10.64 -1.80 -32.64
CA THR A 170 11.71 -0.97 -32.05
C THR A 170 11.24 0.49 -32.04
N GLY A 171 10.99 1.03 -30.84
CA GLY A 171 10.83 2.46 -30.60
C GLY A 171 10.28 2.74 -29.20
N PRO A 172 11.13 3.03 -28.20
CA PRO A 172 10.70 3.47 -26.88
C PRO A 172 10.91 4.97 -26.77
N ALA A 173 9.94 5.76 -27.22
CA ALA A 173 9.83 7.16 -26.84
C ALA A 173 8.36 7.53 -27.03
N GLY A 174 7.62 7.60 -25.92
CA GLY A 174 6.39 8.41 -25.90
C GLY A 174 6.76 9.85 -26.22
N SER A 175 5.81 10.65 -26.70
CA SER A 175 6.06 12.09 -26.84
C SER A 175 6.45 12.70 -25.48
N ALA A 176 7.17 13.82 -25.45
CA ALA A 176 7.57 14.46 -24.20
C ALA A 176 6.35 14.79 -23.31
N SER A 177 5.23 15.17 -23.92
CA SER A 177 3.91 15.31 -23.27
C SER A 177 3.39 14.01 -22.64
N ASP A 178 3.58 12.85 -23.27
CA ASP A 178 3.19 11.55 -22.68
C ASP A 178 4.03 11.21 -21.44
N VAL A 179 5.32 11.57 -21.45
CA VAL A 179 6.25 11.35 -20.33
C VAL A 179 5.88 12.24 -19.15
N ALA A 180 5.66 13.54 -19.38
CA ALA A 180 5.25 14.49 -18.37
C ALA A 180 3.91 14.10 -17.72
N THR A 181 2.93 13.70 -18.55
CA THR A 181 1.64 13.19 -18.07
C THR A 181 1.78 11.93 -17.21
N THR A 182 2.70 11.03 -17.59
CA THR A 182 2.95 9.79 -16.83
C THR A 182 3.60 10.09 -15.47
N ALA A 183 4.53 11.04 -15.42
CA ALA A 183 5.17 11.47 -14.18
C ALA A 183 4.18 12.15 -13.22
N VAL A 184 3.27 13.02 -13.72
CA VAL A 184 2.21 13.59 -12.88
C VAL A 184 1.26 12.50 -12.35
N ARG A 185 0.91 11.50 -13.18
CA ARG A 185 0.08 10.38 -12.73
C ARG A 185 0.76 9.52 -11.67
N HIS A 186 2.07 9.31 -11.78
CA HIS A 186 2.88 8.65 -10.77
C HIS A 186 2.84 9.44 -9.45
N GLN A 187 3.19 10.72 -9.47
CA GLN A 187 3.18 11.58 -8.28
C GLN A 187 1.80 11.62 -7.62
N ALA A 188 0.74 11.70 -8.42
CA ALA A 188 -0.63 11.63 -7.92
C ALA A 188 -0.91 10.29 -7.22
N ALA A 189 -0.42 9.17 -7.75
CA ALA A 189 -0.58 7.86 -7.11
C ALA A 189 0.14 7.78 -5.75
N GLU A 190 1.33 8.37 -5.63
CA GLU A 190 2.09 8.43 -4.38
C GLU A 190 1.38 9.28 -3.34
N VAL A 191 0.93 10.48 -3.72
CA VAL A 191 0.13 11.35 -2.84
C VAL A 191 -1.13 10.63 -2.36
N LEU A 192 -1.82 9.86 -3.21
CA LEU A 192 -2.97 9.06 -2.77
C LEU A 192 -2.57 8.00 -1.75
N ALA A 193 -1.50 7.25 -2.01
CA ALA A 193 -1.03 6.21 -1.11
C ALA A 193 -0.66 6.78 0.27
N LEU A 194 0.01 7.92 0.29
CA LEU A 194 0.37 8.66 1.50
C LEU A 194 -0.87 9.18 2.24
N LEU A 195 -1.83 9.80 1.55
CA LEU A 195 -3.09 10.26 2.16
C LEU A 195 -3.85 9.11 2.83
N LEU A 196 -3.93 7.95 2.16
CA LEU A 196 -4.60 6.77 2.69
C LEU A 196 -3.83 6.12 3.85
N GLN A 197 -2.52 6.29 3.90
CA GLN A 197 -1.68 5.81 5.00
C GLN A 197 -1.78 6.72 6.23
N GLN A 198 -1.73 8.04 6.04
CA GLN A 198 -1.65 9.02 7.13
C GLN A 198 -3.03 9.43 7.67
N SER A 199 -4.09 9.35 6.86
CA SER A 199 -5.44 9.77 7.26
C SER A 199 -6.48 8.65 7.16
N PRO A 200 -6.83 8.01 8.29
CA PRO A 200 -7.97 7.10 8.36
C PRO A 200 -9.27 7.69 7.83
N ALA A 201 -9.50 8.99 8.04
CA ALA A 201 -10.70 9.69 7.60
C ALA A 201 -10.83 9.73 6.07
N VAL A 202 -9.72 9.94 5.34
CA VAL A 202 -9.70 9.89 3.87
C VAL A 202 -10.03 8.49 3.37
N ARG A 203 -9.40 7.48 3.97
CA ARG A 203 -9.68 6.08 3.62
C ARG A 203 -11.15 5.75 3.83
N LEU A 204 -11.70 6.05 5.00
CA LEU A 204 -13.08 5.72 5.37
C LEU A 204 -14.12 6.53 4.58
N SER A 205 -13.75 7.69 4.04
CA SER A 205 -14.62 8.49 3.18
C SER A 205 -14.60 8.10 1.70
N LEU A 206 -13.64 7.26 1.25
CA LEU A 206 -13.55 6.80 -0.16
C LEU A 206 -14.89 6.31 -0.73
N PRO A 207 -15.69 5.46 -0.04
CA PRO A 207 -16.98 4.97 -0.56
C PRO A 207 -18.03 6.08 -0.77
N SER A 208 -17.86 7.18 -0.04
CA SER A 208 -18.75 8.35 -0.06
C SER A 208 -18.31 9.42 -1.06
N LEU A 209 -17.05 9.36 -1.54
CA LEU A 209 -16.55 10.24 -2.58
C LEU A 209 -17.25 9.95 -3.90
N ARG A 210 -18.07 10.91 -4.35
CA ARG A 210 -18.85 10.82 -5.58
C ARG A 210 -18.26 11.76 -6.62
N LEU A 211 -17.45 11.22 -7.52
CA LEU A 211 -16.84 11.98 -8.59
C LEU A 211 -17.66 11.92 -9.88
N ARG A 212 -17.78 13.07 -10.54
CA ARG A 212 -18.30 13.14 -11.92
C ARG A 212 -17.22 12.63 -12.87
N THR A 213 -17.62 11.74 -13.77
CA THR A 213 -16.71 11.19 -14.79
C THR A 213 -16.50 12.13 -15.99
N SER A 214 -17.17 13.29 -16.03
CA SER A 214 -17.06 14.29 -17.10
C SER A 214 -16.34 15.56 -16.66
N THR A 215 -15.52 16.10 -17.57
CA THR A 215 -14.92 17.43 -17.52
C THR A 215 -15.99 18.52 -17.68
N PRO A 216 -15.94 19.63 -16.92
CA PRO A 216 -16.74 20.82 -17.23
C PRO A 216 -16.39 21.46 -18.59
N ALA A 217 -15.23 21.11 -19.15
CA ALA A 217 -14.76 21.59 -20.45
C ALA A 217 -15.62 21.08 -21.63
N ASP A 218 -16.21 19.90 -21.52
CA ASP A 218 -17.03 19.33 -22.61
C ASP A 218 -18.40 20.03 -22.75
N ALA A 219 -18.81 20.82 -21.75
CA ALA A 219 -20.05 21.58 -21.77
C ALA A 219 -19.93 22.94 -22.50
N HIS A 220 -18.72 23.43 -22.76
CA HIS A 220 -18.50 24.80 -23.28
C HIS A 220 -18.40 24.88 -24.82
N SER A 221 -18.61 23.78 -25.54
CA SER A 221 -18.65 23.78 -27.01
C SER A 221 -20.06 23.87 -27.62
N ALA A 222 -21.12 23.99 -26.79
CA ALA A 222 -22.50 24.13 -27.26
C ALA A 222 -23.17 25.39 -26.70
N GLY A 223 -23.21 26.44 -27.52
CA GLY A 223 -24.20 27.52 -27.36
C GLY A 223 -23.63 28.90 -27.04
N ALA A 224 -23.25 29.64 -28.08
CA ALA A 224 -23.24 31.10 -28.00
C ALA A 224 -24.70 31.59 -27.87
N GLY A 225 -25.00 32.31 -26.78
CA GLY A 225 -26.14 33.23 -26.72
C GLY A 225 -27.13 32.98 -25.58
N GLY A 226 -27.28 33.98 -24.71
CA GLY A 226 -28.48 34.19 -23.90
C GLY A 226 -28.31 33.93 -22.40
N ARG A 227 -28.43 34.99 -21.60
CA ARG A 227 -28.59 34.92 -20.15
C ARG A 227 -29.92 34.24 -19.79
N SER A 228 -29.86 33.07 -19.17
CA SER A 228 -30.90 32.53 -18.30
C SER A 228 -30.27 31.53 -17.33
N GLU A 229 -30.69 31.57 -16.06
CA GLU A 229 -30.24 30.69 -14.98
C GLU A 229 -30.23 29.21 -15.40
N PRO A 230 -29.24 28.41 -14.99
CA PRO A 230 -29.20 26.99 -15.36
C PRO A 230 -30.24 26.23 -14.53
N ALA A 231 -31.28 25.74 -15.21
CA ALA A 231 -32.16 24.70 -14.68
C ALA A 231 -31.36 23.41 -14.41
N PRO A 232 -31.77 22.56 -13.45
CA PRO A 232 -31.05 21.32 -13.15
C PRO A 232 -31.21 20.35 -14.33
N VAL A 233 -30.14 20.17 -15.10
CA VAL A 233 -30.09 19.19 -16.19
C VAL A 233 -29.87 17.80 -15.56
N SER A 234 -30.97 17.14 -15.19
CA SER A 234 -30.98 15.72 -14.84
C SER A 234 -30.96 14.88 -16.12
N GLY A 235 -29.78 14.73 -16.73
CA GLY A 235 -29.54 13.80 -17.83
C GLY A 235 -29.12 12.40 -17.34
N PRO A 236 -29.32 11.34 -18.13
CA PRO A 236 -29.01 9.95 -17.75
C PRO A 236 -27.51 9.59 -17.67
N ASP A 237 -26.60 10.54 -17.94
CA ASP A 237 -25.14 10.31 -17.96
C ASP A 237 -24.38 10.86 -16.72
N ASP A 238 -25.08 11.33 -15.68
CA ASP A 238 -24.47 11.85 -14.43
C ASP A 238 -24.08 10.69 -13.48
N VAL A 239 -23.31 9.72 -13.98
CA VAL A 239 -22.88 8.53 -13.20
C VAL A 239 -21.80 8.96 -12.21
N ARG A 240 -22.20 9.18 -10.96
CA ARG A 240 -21.29 9.40 -9.84
C ARG A 240 -20.59 8.09 -9.49
N VAL A 241 -19.30 7.99 -9.81
CA VAL A 241 -18.49 6.81 -9.49
C VAL A 241 -17.89 6.96 -8.09
N ASP A 242 -17.93 5.87 -7.32
CA ASP A 242 -17.33 5.73 -5.98
C ASP A 242 -15.78 5.83 -6.08
N GLY A 243 -15.12 6.49 -5.12
CA GLY A 243 -13.66 6.60 -5.06
C GLY A 243 -12.93 5.25 -5.05
N VAL A 244 -13.52 4.22 -4.40
CA VAL A 244 -13.00 2.85 -4.41
C VAL A 244 -13.05 2.25 -5.83
N GLU A 245 -14.16 2.45 -6.55
CA GLU A 245 -14.28 1.95 -7.92
C GLU A 245 -13.28 2.64 -8.85
N LEU A 246 -13.02 3.93 -8.66
CA LEU A 246 -12.00 4.67 -9.40
C LEU A 246 -10.59 4.17 -9.12
N LEU A 247 -10.27 3.84 -7.87
CA LEU A 247 -8.98 3.25 -7.49
C LEU A 247 -8.81 1.85 -8.09
N VAL A 248 -9.83 0.99 -7.99
CA VAL A 248 -9.80 -0.34 -8.59
C VAL A 248 -9.73 -0.27 -10.11
N ARG A 249 -10.40 0.70 -10.74
CA ARG A 249 -10.29 0.96 -12.19
C ARG A 249 -8.89 1.40 -12.60
N ALA A 250 -8.23 2.24 -11.80
CA ALA A 250 -6.84 2.64 -12.03
C ALA A 250 -5.90 1.42 -11.97
N ALA A 251 -6.03 0.57 -10.95
CA ALA A 251 -5.30 -0.70 -10.87
C ALA A 251 -5.66 -1.65 -12.04
N GLY A 252 -6.91 -1.60 -12.50
CA GLY A 252 -7.45 -2.39 -13.61
C GLY A 252 -6.78 -2.13 -14.96
N VAL A 253 -6.06 -1.02 -15.13
CA VAL A 253 -5.26 -0.75 -16.34
C VAL A 253 -4.23 -1.86 -16.58
N TYR A 254 -3.62 -2.35 -15.50
CA TYR A 254 -2.61 -3.41 -15.54
C TYR A 254 -3.22 -4.82 -15.71
N ARG A 255 -4.56 -4.95 -15.81
CA ARG A 255 -5.27 -6.20 -16.10
C ARG A 255 -5.20 -6.60 -17.57
N LEU A 256 -5.36 -5.66 -18.49
CA LEU A 256 -5.53 -5.93 -19.92
C LEU A 256 -4.20 -5.92 -20.68
N ALA A 257 -3.22 -5.20 -20.18
CA ALA A 257 -1.90 -5.16 -20.78
C ALA A 257 -1.23 -6.53 -20.68
N GLN A 258 -0.99 -7.19 -21.81
CA GLN A 258 0.14 -8.12 -21.97
C GLN A 258 1.49 -7.37 -21.95
N ARG A 259 1.48 -6.11 -21.49
CA ARG A 259 2.59 -5.19 -21.48
C ARG A 259 2.98 -5.04 -20.02
N ASP A 260 4.18 -5.53 -19.71
CA ASP A 260 4.88 -5.07 -18.52
C ASP A 260 4.98 -3.53 -18.60
N PRO A 261 4.81 -2.78 -17.50
CA PRO A 261 5.13 -1.35 -17.49
C PRO A 261 6.47 -1.09 -18.18
N ALA A 262 6.42 -0.26 -19.22
CA ALA A 262 7.47 -0.14 -20.22
C ALA A 262 8.63 0.74 -19.75
N THR A 263 8.32 1.72 -18.89
CA THR A 263 9.29 2.69 -18.35
C THR A 263 9.43 2.54 -16.83
N ALA A 264 10.49 3.11 -16.26
CA ALA A 264 10.66 3.17 -14.81
C ALA A 264 9.50 3.94 -14.15
N ALA A 265 9.15 5.12 -14.69
CA ALA A 265 8.01 5.90 -14.21
C ALA A 265 6.67 5.14 -14.25
N GLU A 266 6.42 4.32 -15.27
CA GLU A 266 5.21 3.49 -15.32
C GLU A 266 5.25 2.35 -14.28
N LYS A 267 6.43 1.81 -13.96
CA LYS A 267 6.60 0.82 -12.88
C LYS A 267 6.32 1.45 -11.52
N GLU A 268 6.88 2.63 -11.26
CA GLU A 268 6.67 3.36 -10.02
C GLU A 268 5.19 3.78 -9.89
N CYS A 269 4.55 4.25 -10.96
CA CYS A 269 3.10 4.50 -10.98
C CYS A 269 2.29 3.23 -10.69
N CYS A 270 2.64 2.10 -11.31
CA CYS A 270 2.00 0.81 -11.08
C CYS A 270 2.10 0.44 -9.60
N GLU A 271 3.30 0.51 -9.04
CA GLU A 271 3.54 0.21 -7.63
C GLU A 271 2.72 1.10 -6.70
N ALA A 272 2.77 2.42 -6.89
CA ALA A 272 2.04 3.39 -6.08
C ALA A 272 0.51 3.17 -6.12
N VAL A 273 -0.06 2.81 -7.28
CA VAL A 273 -1.50 2.48 -7.38
C VAL A 273 -1.86 1.23 -6.57
N PHE A 274 -1.04 0.17 -6.63
CA PHE A 274 -1.27 -1.03 -5.83
C PHE A 274 -1.00 -0.79 -4.33
N GLN A 275 -0.04 0.08 -3.98
CA GLN A 275 0.17 0.52 -2.61
C GLN A 275 -1.06 1.28 -2.09
N ALA A 276 -1.62 2.23 -2.85
CA ALA A 276 -2.85 2.92 -2.50
C ALA A 276 -4.02 1.95 -2.26
N LEU A 277 -4.18 0.93 -3.11
CA LEU A 277 -5.18 -0.13 -2.90
C LEU A 277 -4.93 -0.94 -1.61
N SER A 278 -3.66 -1.21 -1.28
CA SER A 278 -3.27 -1.87 -0.03
C SER A 278 -3.59 -1.02 1.19
N ARG A 279 -3.33 0.29 1.13
CA ARG A 279 -3.64 1.25 2.20
C ARG A 279 -5.14 1.46 2.36
N ALA A 280 -5.90 1.46 1.27
CA ALA A 280 -7.37 1.47 1.31
C ALA A 280 -7.94 0.27 2.08
N ALA A 281 -7.26 -0.88 2.03
CA ALA A 281 -7.66 -2.10 2.73
C ALA A 281 -7.15 -2.20 4.18
N ALA A 282 -6.28 -1.29 4.62
CA ALA A 282 -5.65 -1.37 5.92
C ALA A 282 -6.68 -1.09 7.04
N PRO A 283 -6.59 -1.77 8.19
CA PRO A 283 -7.45 -1.47 9.35
C PRO A 283 -7.18 -0.05 9.87
N ALA A 284 -8.19 0.58 10.47
CA ALA A 284 -8.08 1.97 10.90
C ALA A 284 -7.26 2.21 12.16
N ILE A 285 -7.27 1.23 13.04
CA ILE A 285 -6.46 1.14 14.24
C ILE A 285 -6.01 -0.34 14.28
N PRO A 286 -4.83 -0.68 14.80
CA PRO A 286 -4.57 -2.04 15.26
C PRO A 286 -5.56 -2.32 16.39
N LEU A 287 -6.78 -2.72 16.03
CA LEU A 287 -7.82 -3.05 16.98
C LEU A 287 -7.26 -4.15 17.86
N ALA A 288 -7.44 -4.03 19.18
CA ALA A 288 -7.35 -5.19 20.05
C ALA A 288 -8.18 -6.30 19.38
N ALA A 289 -7.69 -7.54 19.37
CA ALA A 289 -8.21 -8.64 18.54
C ALA A 289 -9.73 -8.92 18.68
N ASP A 290 -10.39 -8.30 19.65
CA ASP A 290 -11.80 -8.47 20.02
C ASP A 290 -12.71 -7.28 19.64
N SER A 291 -12.18 -6.16 19.12
CA SER A 291 -13.03 -5.02 18.74
C SER A 291 -13.65 -5.23 17.37
N ALA A 292 -14.98 -5.17 17.30
CA ALA A 292 -15.71 -5.23 16.04
C ALA A 292 -15.32 -4.04 15.14
N PRO A 293 -15.22 -4.24 13.81
CA PRO A 293 -14.99 -3.13 12.87
C PRO A 293 -16.13 -2.13 12.97
N GLY A 294 -15.81 -0.84 12.88
CA GLY A 294 -16.83 0.21 12.80
C GLY A 294 -17.61 0.16 11.48
N ASP A 295 -18.78 0.80 11.44
CA ASP A 295 -19.66 0.84 10.26
C ASP A 295 -18.93 1.36 8.99
N GLU A 296 -18.05 2.36 9.16
CA GLU A 296 -17.26 2.91 8.06
C GLU A 296 -16.22 1.91 7.52
N GLU A 297 -15.64 1.09 8.39
CA GLU A 297 -14.70 0.04 8.01
C GLU A 297 -15.41 -1.11 7.28
N LEU A 298 -16.64 -1.44 7.70
CA LEU A 298 -17.50 -2.35 6.97
C LEU A 298 -17.89 -1.78 5.60
N ALA A 299 -18.15 -0.46 5.51
CA ALA A 299 -18.50 0.19 4.26
C ALA A 299 -17.38 0.13 3.21
N ILE A 300 -16.12 0.36 3.60
CA ILE A 300 -14.99 0.24 2.67
C ILE A 300 -14.73 -1.21 2.24
N ARG A 301 -14.84 -2.18 3.16
CA ARG A 301 -14.73 -3.62 2.82
C ARG A 301 -15.80 -4.04 1.81
N ALA A 302 -17.04 -3.58 2.02
CA ALA A 302 -18.15 -3.82 1.10
C ALA A 302 -17.93 -3.13 -0.25
N ALA A 303 -17.41 -1.89 -0.27
CA ALA A 303 -17.09 -1.17 -1.50
C ALA A 303 -15.97 -1.85 -2.30
N LEU A 304 -14.89 -2.30 -1.65
CA LEU A 304 -13.79 -3.03 -2.28
C LEU A 304 -14.25 -4.37 -2.86
N THR A 305 -15.13 -5.07 -2.15
CA THR A 305 -15.72 -6.33 -2.63
C THR A 305 -16.64 -6.08 -3.84
N ARG A 306 -17.51 -5.06 -3.76
CA ARG A 306 -18.41 -4.67 -4.86
C ARG A 306 -17.66 -4.22 -6.10
N ALA A 307 -16.50 -3.58 -5.92
CA ALA A 307 -15.62 -3.15 -7.00
C ALA A 307 -14.77 -4.30 -7.58
N GLU A 308 -14.94 -5.54 -7.10
CA GLU A 308 -14.18 -6.73 -7.54
C GLU A 308 -12.65 -6.60 -7.33
N ALA A 309 -12.24 -5.88 -6.28
CA ALA A 309 -10.81 -5.70 -5.98
C ALA A 309 -10.06 -7.03 -5.75
N PRO A 310 -10.56 -7.98 -4.94
CA PRO A 310 -9.89 -9.28 -4.77
C PRO A 310 -9.79 -10.08 -6.09
N GLU A 311 -10.83 -10.08 -6.91
CA GLU A 311 -10.90 -10.75 -8.22
C GLU A 311 -9.83 -10.18 -9.17
N LEU A 312 -9.77 -8.86 -9.28
CA LEU A 312 -8.79 -8.16 -10.10
C LEU A 312 -7.37 -8.55 -9.68
N LEU A 313 -7.09 -8.51 -8.38
CA LEU A 313 -5.77 -8.82 -7.84
C LEU A 313 -5.38 -10.27 -8.10
N VAL A 314 -6.29 -11.23 -7.94
CA VAL A 314 -6.04 -12.63 -8.29
C VAL A 314 -5.75 -12.79 -9.77
N LEU A 315 -6.52 -12.12 -10.64
CA LEU A 315 -6.33 -12.18 -12.08
C LEU A 315 -4.96 -11.64 -12.51
N VAL A 316 -4.49 -10.54 -11.90
CA VAL A 316 -3.14 -9.99 -12.16
C VAL A 316 -2.06 -10.88 -11.55
N ALA A 317 -2.25 -11.40 -10.33
CA ALA A 317 -1.29 -12.26 -9.64
C ALA A 317 -1.05 -13.62 -10.34
N GLN A 318 -2.06 -14.12 -11.07
CA GLN A 318 -1.96 -15.36 -11.86
C GLN A 318 -1.07 -15.23 -13.11
N ARG A 319 -0.76 -14.01 -13.55
CA ARG A 319 0.08 -13.79 -14.74
C ARG A 319 1.54 -13.88 -14.39
N THR A 320 2.27 -14.78 -15.04
CA THR A 320 3.71 -14.96 -14.80
C THR A 320 4.54 -13.94 -15.59
N GLY A 321 5.62 -13.44 -14.97
CA GLY A 321 6.64 -12.64 -15.66
C GLY A 321 6.32 -11.17 -15.92
N LEU A 322 5.34 -10.62 -15.20
CA LEU A 322 5.03 -9.19 -15.21
C LEU A 322 5.42 -8.56 -13.87
N PHE A 323 5.88 -7.31 -13.88
CA PHE A 323 6.12 -6.46 -12.71
C PHE A 323 4.84 -6.22 -11.92
N ALA A 324 3.73 -5.88 -12.61
CA ALA A 324 2.43 -5.66 -11.98
C ALA A 324 1.93 -6.84 -11.14
N ARG A 325 2.37 -8.06 -11.46
CA ARG A 325 2.08 -9.26 -10.67
C ARG A 325 2.71 -9.19 -9.27
N HIS A 326 3.93 -8.69 -9.15
CA HIS A 326 4.59 -8.51 -7.85
C HIS A 326 3.78 -7.55 -6.96
N CYS A 327 3.41 -6.38 -7.51
CA CYS A 327 2.59 -5.40 -6.83
C CYS A 327 1.21 -5.97 -6.44
N ALA A 328 0.56 -6.71 -7.35
CA ALA A 328 -0.74 -7.33 -7.10
C ALA A 328 -0.68 -8.41 -6.01
N VAL A 329 0.40 -9.20 -5.93
CA VAL A 329 0.57 -10.18 -4.85
C VAL A 329 0.74 -9.47 -3.49
N GLY A 330 1.48 -8.36 -3.44
CA GLY A 330 1.58 -7.54 -2.23
C GLY A 330 0.23 -6.95 -1.80
N ALA A 331 -0.49 -6.33 -2.73
CA ALA A 331 -1.81 -5.76 -2.45
C ALA A 331 -2.85 -6.83 -2.05
N LEU A 332 -2.78 -8.01 -2.66
CA LEU A 332 -3.64 -9.13 -2.30
C LEU A 332 -3.31 -9.68 -0.90
N ALA A 333 -2.05 -9.66 -0.49
CA ALA A 333 -1.67 -10.05 0.87
C ALA A 333 -2.23 -9.10 1.92
N ALA A 334 -2.20 -7.78 1.66
CA ALA A 334 -2.84 -6.79 2.51
C ALA A 334 -4.36 -7.01 2.59
N LEU A 335 -5.03 -7.13 1.43
CA LEU A 335 -6.48 -7.30 1.34
C LEU A 335 -6.97 -8.61 1.98
N ALA A 336 -6.32 -9.74 1.68
CA ALA A 336 -6.68 -11.03 2.26
C ALA A 336 -6.36 -11.07 3.76
N GLY A 337 -5.32 -10.36 4.21
CA GLY A 337 -4.94 -10.26 5.61
C GLY A 337 -5.89 -9.41 6.45
N SER A 338 -6.59 -8.44 5.85
CA SER A 338 -7.42 -7.49 6.59
C SER A 338 -8.83 -8.00 6.92
N TRP A 339 -9.46 -8.82 6.07
CA TRP A 339 -10.71 -9.51 6.44
C TRP A 339 -10.89 -10.90 5.79
N PRO A 340 -11.58 -11.85 6.48
CA PRO A 340 -11.77 -13.22 5.98
C PRO A 340 -12.47 -13.30 4.62
N GLY A 341 -13.44 -12.41 4.38
CA GLY A 341 -14.20 -12.37 3.12
C GLY A 341 -13.31 -12.20 1.89
N ALA A 342 -12.35 -11.27 1.92
CA ALA A 342 -11.41 -11.07 0.81
C ALA A 342 -10.55 -12.32 0.56
N ALA A 343 -10.10 -13.01 1.61
CA ALA A 343 -9.35 -14.25 1.47
C ALA A 343 -10.19 -15.37 0.82
N LEU A 344 -11.47 -15.48 1.17
CA LEU A 344 -12.39 -16.47 0.59
C LEU A 344 -12.74 -16.16 -0.86
N VAL A 345 -12.98 -14.89 -1.20
CA VAL A 345 -13.15 -14.44 -2.58
C VAL A 345 -11.89 -14.76 -3.40
N ALA A 346 -10.70 -14.46 -2.87
CA ALA A 346 -9.45 -14.78 -3.54
C ALA A 346 -9.27 -16.30 -3.77
N LEU A 347 -9.60 -17.12 -2.76
CA LEU A 347 -9.62 -18.58 -2.87
C LEU A 347 -10.58 -19.06 -3.97
N ARG A 348 -11.79 -18.49 -4.03
CA ARG A 348 -12.81 -18.84 -5.01
C ARG A 348 -12.38 -18.53 -6.44
N ASN A 349 -11.56 -17.49 -6.60
CA ASN A 349 -10.96 -17.06 -7.88
C ASN A 349 -9.61 -17.73 -8.20
N GLY A 350 -9.15 -18.67 -7.37
CA GLY A 350 -7.97 -19.49 -7.68
C GLY A 350 -6.64 -18.88 -7.28
N VAL A 351 -6.60 -18.07 -6.21
CA VAL A 351 -5.35 -17.48 -5.69
C VAL A 351 -4.24 -18.50 -5.42
N LEU A 352 -4.60 -19.72 -5.01
CA LEU A 352 -3.64 -20.80 -4.76
C LEU A 352 -2.83 -21.18 -6.01
N GLY A 353 -3.36 -20.93 -7.21
CA GLY A 353 -2.62 -21.10 -8.46
C GLY A 353 -1.51 -20.06 -8.64
N ALA A 354 -1.69 -18.86 -8.11
CA ALA A 354 -0.73 -17.76 -8.17
C ALA A 354 0.36 -17.86 -7.10
N VAL A 355 -0.01 -18.21 -5.86
CA VAL A 355 0.92 -18.16 -4.70
C VAL A 355 1.71 -19.45 -4.48
N MET A 356 1.17 -20.62 -4.82
CA MET A 356 1.88 -21.89 -4.61
C MET A 356 3.16 -22.02 -5.45
N PRO A 357 3.20 -21.57 -6.73
CA PRO A 357 4.47 -21.51 -7.46
C PRO A 357 5.54 -20.64 -6.78
N VAL A 358 5.15 -19.58 -6.06
CA VAL A 358 6.08 -18.71 -5.29
C VAL A 358 6.65 -19.46 -4.11
N ILE A 359 5.79 -20.10 -3.30
CA ILE A 359 6.18 -20.90 -2.14
C ILE A 359 7.13 -22.05 -2.55
N MET A 360 6.85 -22.67 -3.69
CA MET A 360 7.69 -23.73 -4.27
C MET A 360 8.98 -23.22 -4.92
N GLY A 361 9.23 -21.90 -4.95
CA GLY A 361 10.41 -21.29 -5.58
C GLY A 361 10.43 -21.35 -7.10
N ARG A 362 9.29 -21.68 -7.74
CA ARG A 362 9.14 -21.87 -9.20
C ARG A 362 8.73 -20.61 -9.95
N ALA A 363 8.15 -19.62 -9.27
CA ALA A 363 7.66 -18.37 -9.90
C ALA A 363 8.77 -17.36 -10.24
N ALA A 364 9.98 -17.58 -9.73
CA ALA A 364 10.94 -16.51 -9.53
C ALA A 364 11.87 -16.22 -10.72
N SER A 365 11.78 -16.96 -11.83
CA SER A 365 12.76 -16.82 -12.92
C SER A 365 12.61 -15.54 -13.76
N ALA A 366 11.41 -14.92 -13.80
CA ALA A 366 11.18 -13.71 -14.60
C ALA A 366 11.20 -12.43 -13.75
N THR A 367 10.65 -12.43 -12.53
CA THR A 367 10.67 -11.28 -11.61
C THR A 367 12.06 -11.01 -11.00
N ARG A 368 12.88 -12.05 -10.72
CA ARG A 368 14.25 -11.87 -10.19
C ARG A 368 15.17 -11.06 -11.12
N LEU A 369 14.91 -11.09 -12.43
CA LEU A 369 15.70 -10.36 -13.43
C LEU A 369 15.37 -8.86 -13.46
N ALA A 370 14.18 -8.46 -13.02
CA ALA A 370 13.69 -7.08 -13.10
C ALA A 370 13.68 -6.32 -11.76
N ALA A 371 13.50 -7.01 -10.62
CA ALA A 371 13.27 -6.39 -9.31
C ALA A 371 14.27 -6.81 -8.20
N GLY A 372 15.30 -7.60 -8.52
CA GLY A 372 16.35 -7.98 -7.56
C GLY A 372 16.00 -9.17 -6.66
N ARG A 373 16.92 -9.49 -5.71
CA ARG A 373 16.75 -10.63 -4.77
C ARG A 373 15.71 -10.34 -3.69
N ASP A 374 15.59 -9.09 -3.27
CA ASP A 374 14.71 -8.68 -2.17
C ASP A 374 13.23 -8.77 -2.59
N ALA A 375 12.91 -8.44 -3.84
CA ALA A 375 11.56 -8.61 -4.39
C ALA A 375 11.06 -10.07 -4.32
N ALA A 376 11.95 -11.06 -4.47
CA ALA A 376 11.57 -12.47 -4.36
C ALA A 376 11.27 -12.89 -2.91
N ALA A 377 11.95 -12.28 -1.93
CA ALA A 377 11.66 -12.49 -0.51
C ALA A 377 10.33 -11.83 -0.13
N VAL A 378 10.10 -10.58 -0.56
CA VAL A 378 8.83 -9.85 -0.38
C VAL A 378 7.67 -10.63 -0.99
N GLU A 379 7.83 -11.15 -2.20
CA GLU A 379 6.79 -11.93 -2.87
C GLU A 379 6.51 -13.26 -2.13
N LEU A 380 7.53 -13.91 -1.59
CA LEU A 380 7.37 -15.11 -0.77
C LEU A 380 6.64 -14.81 0.54
N ALA A 381 7.00 -13.72 1.22
CA ALA A 381 6.31 -13.26 2.44
C ALA A 381 4.83 -13.00 2.17
N ALA A 382 4.52 -12.27 1.09
CA ALA A 382 3.15 -12.01 0.65
C ALA A 382 2.39 -13.32 0.30
N ALA A 383 3.04 -14.26 -0.39
CA ALA A 383 2.44 -15.56 -0.69
C ALA A 383 2.13 -16.40 0.58
N LEU A 384 3.00 -16.34 1.59
CA LEU A 384 2.76 -16.95 2.89
C LEU A 384 1.61 -16.26 3.63
N GLN A 385 1.53 -14.94 3.58
CA GLN A 385 0.45 -14.15 4.19
C GLN A 385 -0.91 -14.47 3.57
N ILE A 386 -0.99 -14.50 2.24
CA ILE A 386 -2.21 -14.92 1.53
C ILE A 386 -2.62 -16.34 1.94
N THR A 387 -1.66 -17.28 1.96
CA THR A 387 -1.95 -18.67 2.32
C THR A 387 -2.43 -18.79 3.76
N HIS A 388 -1.79 -18.08 4.69
CA HIS A 388 -2.19 -18.00 6.08
C HIS A 388 -3.59 -17.41 6.25
N ALA A 389 -3.87 -16.28 5.59
CA ALA A 389 -5.18 -15.63 5.59
C ALA A 389 -6.30 -16.54 5.05
N VAL A 390 -6.04 -17.25 3.95
CA VAL A 390 -6.99 -18.22 3.37
C VAL A 390 -7.28 -19.35 4.35
N VAL A 391 -6.26 -19.95 4.98
CA VAL A 391 -6.45 -21.04 5.94
C VAL A 391 -7.15 -20.53 7.21
N LYS A 392 -6.80 -19.31 7.67
CA LYS A 392 -7.45 -18.63 8.80
C LYS A 392 -8.94 -18.41 8.52
N ALA A 393 -9.31 -17.92 7.34
CA ALA A 393 -10.69 -17.67 6.96
C ALA A 393 -11.56 -18.93 6.86
N LEU A 394 -10.95 -20.12 6.73
CA LEU A 394 -11.66 -21.39 6.77
C LEU A 394 -12.02 -21.82 8.20
N ASP A 395 -11.38 -21.28 9.23
CA ASP A 395 -11.66 -21.58 10.63
C ASP A 395 -13.05 -21.05 11.02
N SER A 396 -13.97 -21.97 11.32
CA SER A 396 -15.36 -21.70 11.66
C SER A 396 -15.52 -20.91 12.97
N GLY A 397 -14.46 -20.78 13.76
CA GLY A 397 -14.42 -19.93 14.96
C GLY A 397 -13.95 -18.49 14.73
N SER A 398 -13.62 -18.09 13.49
CA SER A 398 -13.12 -16.74 13.18
C SER A 398 -14.18 -15.78 12.61
N VAL A 399 -15.36 -16.29 12.24
CA VAL A 399 -16.48 -15.46 11.78
C VAL A 399 -17.14 -14.84 13.01
N THR A 400 -16.80 -13.59 13.29
CA THR A 400 -17.57 -12.81 14.26
C THR A 400 -18.93 -12.46 13.63
N ALA A 401 -19.98 -12.34 14.43
CA ALA A 401 -21.32 -11.98 13.98
C ALA A 401 -21.39 -10.64 13.19
N SER A 402 -20.31 -9.85 13.20
CA SER A 402 -20.14 -8.59 12.48
C SER A 402 -19.93 -8.75 10.97
N ASP A 403 -19.44 -9.89 10.48
CA ASP A 403 -19.19 -10.10 9.04
C ASP A 403 -20.48 -10.36 8.23
N ALA A 404 -21.59 -10.65 8.92
CA ALA A 404 -22.91 -10.92 8.30
C ALA A 404 -23.59 -9.66 7.74
N ALA A 405 -23.13 -8.45 8.09
CA ALA A 405 -23.74 -7.20 7.67
C ALA A 405 -23.45 -6.80 6.21
N ALA A 406 -22.50 -7.46 5.53
CA ALA A 406 -22.07 -7.11 4.18
C ALA A 406 -22.91 -7.73 3.04
N GLY A 407 -24.03 -8.41 3.32
CA GLY A 407 -25.03 -8.81 2.30
C GLY A 407 -24.61 -9.94 1.35
N ASP A 408 -23.35 -10.34 1.31
CA ASP A 408 -22.88 -11.56 0.65
C ASP A 408 -22.50 -12.59 1.72
N SER A 409 -23.03 -13.81 1.58
CA SER A 409 -22.66 -14.96 2.42
C SER A 409 -21.21 -15.38 2.11
N ASN A 410 -20.24 -14.58 2.54
CA ASN A 410 -18.80 -14.87 2.47
C ASN A 410 -18.37 -15.81 3.60
N GLU A 411 -19.27 -16.66 4.08
CA GLU A 411 -18.94 -17.76 4.98
C GLU A 411 -18.13 -18.84 4.25
N PRO A 412 -17.22 -19.53 4.97
CA PRO A 412 -16.44 -20.61 4.38
C PRO A 412 -17.32 -21.79 4.01
N SER A 413 -17.36 -22.15 2.73
CA SER A 413 -18.11 -23.32 2.26
C SER A 413 -17.29 -24.61 2.38
N PRO A 414 -17.92 -25.80 2.45
CA PRO A 414 -17.20 -27.08 2.37
C PRO A 414 -16.33 -27.21 1.09
N ARG A 415 -16.75 -26.57 0.00
CA ARG A 415 -15.98 -26.53 -1.25
C ARG A 415 -14.69 -25.72 -1.10
N ASP A 416 -14.70 -24.67 -0.30
CA ASP A 416 -13.52 -23.84 -0.03
C ASP A 416 -12.45 -24.66 0.71
N ARG A 417 -12.84 -25.41 1.76
CA ARG A 417 -11.94 -26.36 2.43
C ARG A 417 -11.39 -27.41 1.48
N LEU A 418 -12.24 -28.02 0.66
CA LEU A 418 -11.82 -29.04 -0.30
C LEU A 418 -10.79 -28.52 -1.31
N ARG A 419 -10.92 -27.26 -1.77
CA ARG A 419 -9.95 -26.63 -2.69
C ARG A 419 -8.56 -26.52 -2.05
N VAL A 420 -8.49 -26.05 -0.81
CA VAL A 420 -7.22 -25.92 -0.07
C VAL A 420 -6.60 -27.30 0.17
N VAL A 421 -7.38 -28.26 0.69
CA VAL A 421 -6.91 -29.62 0.97
C VAL A 421 -6.42 -30.31 -0.30
N ALA A 422 -7.18 -30.25 -1.39
CA ALA A 422 -6.79 -30.82 -2.67
C ALA A 422 -5.46 -30.22 -3.15
N LYS A 423 -5.31 -28.90 -3.05
CA LYS A 423 -4.08 -28.21 -3.46
C LYS A 423 -2.87 -28.67 -2.65
N LEU A 424 -3.01 -28.74 -1.32
CA LEU A 424 -1.95 -29.14 -0.40
C LEU A 424 -1.53 -30.59 -0.58
N LEU A 425 -2.45 -31.49 -0.95
CA LEU A 425 -2.18 -32.91 -1.16
C LEU A 425 -1.69 -33.26 -2.58
N GLU A 426 -1.70 -32.32 -3.53
CA GLU A 426 -1.10 -32.52 -4.86
C GLU A 426 0.35 -33.01 -4.75
N ARG A 427 0.73 -33.94 -5.64
CA ARG A 427 2.10 -34.49 -5.76
C ARG A 427 2.65 -34.94 -4.41
N ASP A 428 1.92 -35.82 -3.73
CA ASP A 428 2.30 -36.40 -2.45
C ASP A 428 2.54 -35.40 -1.31
N GLY A 429 1.87 -34.25 -1.37
CA GLY A 429 2.02 -33.23 -0.34
C GLY A 429 3.30 -32.41 -0.45
N GLU A 430 3.84 -32.22 -1.67
CA GLU A 430 5.07 -31.44 -1.89
C GLU A 430 5.00 -30.03 -1.26
N LYS A 431 3.81 -29.43 -1.23
CA LYS A 431 3.58 -28.08 -0.68
C LYS A 431 3.65 -28.07 0.84
N ILE A 432 3.08 -29.10 1.48
CA ILE A 432 3.18 -29.29 2.93
C ILE A 432 4.66 -29.45 3.30
N ALA A 433 5.40 -30.27 2.55
CA ALA A 433 6.83 -30.43 2.76
C ALA A 433 7.59 -29.10 2.64
N ARG A 434 7.30 -28.32 1.60
CA ARG A 434 7.94 -27.01 1.39
C ARG A 434 7.62 -25.99 2.48
N ILE A 435 6.38 -25.94 2.98
CA ILE A 435 5.98 -25.03 4.08
C ILE A 435 6.77 -25.37 5.36
N VAL A 436 6.92 -26.65 5.68
CA VAL A 436 7.72 -27.07 6.86
C VAL A 436 9.22 -26.77 6.64
N ASP A 437 9.73 -26.92 5.42
CA ASP A 437 11.11 -26.55 5.10
C ASP A 437 11.33 -25.04 5.25
N LEU A 438 10.39 -24.22 4.77
CA LEU A 438 10.42 -22.77 4.97
C LEU A 438 10.40 -22.40 6.45
N LEU A 439 9.56 -23.03 7.26
CA LEU A 439 9.54 -22.82 8.71
C LEU A 439 10.92 -23.10 9.34
N ARG A 440 11.58 -24.19 8.93
CA ARG A 440 12.92 -24.52 9.41
C ARG A 440 13.95 -23.48 8.96
N GLU A 441 13.88 -23.05 7.70
CA GLU A 441 14.77 -22.04 7.12
C GLU A 441 14.63 -20.69 7.85
N THR A 442 13.40 -20.20 8.07
CA THR A 442 13.14 -18.92 8.75
C THR A 442 13.52 -18.97 10.22
N ARG A 443 13.18 -20.05 10.95
CA ARG A 443 13.65 -20.26 12.33
C ARG A 443 15.16 -20.19 12.46
N ALA A 444 15.89 -20.84 11.54
CA ALA A 444 17.34 -20.86 11.58
C ALA A 444 17.92 -19.45 11.37
N LYS A 445 17.38 -18.68 10.42
CA LYS A 445 17.80 -17.30 10.13
C LYS A 445 17.59 -16.38 11.33
N VAL A 446 16.39 -16.38 11.90
CA VAL A 446 16.04 -15.52 13.05
C VAL A 446 16.87 -15.89 14.28
N ALA A 447 17.04 -17.19 14.56
CA ALA A 447 17.88 -17.65 15.67
C ALA A 447 19.37 -17.34 15.46
N GLU A 448 19.86 -17.34 14.22
CA GLU A 448 21.22 -16.92 13.92
C GLU A 448 21.41 -15.41 14.12
N ALA A 449 20.49 -14.58 13.65
CA ALA A 449 20.52 -13.13 13.86
C ALA A 449 20.56 -12.80 15.36
N ALA A 450 19.63 -13.35 16.15
CA ALA A 450 19.59 -13.16 17.60
C ALA A 450 20.90 -13.61 18.30
N ARG A 451 21.49 -14.74 17.87
CA ARG A 451 22.77 -15.22 18.42
C ARG A 451 23.93 -14.30 18.10
N ARG A 452 23.99 -13.73 16.90
CA ARG A 452 25.07 -12.80 16.50
C ARG A 452 25.05 -11.55 17.38
N VAL A 453 23.87 -10.97 17.63
CA VAL A 453 23.74 -9.79 18.50
C VAL A 453 24.16 -10.11 19.93
N ARG A 454 23.65 -11.20 20.51
CA ARG A 454 24.01 -11.62 21.87
C ARG A 454 25.50 -11.91 22.03
N ALA A 455 26.13 -12.47 20.99
CA ALA A 455 27.57 -12.74 21.00
C ALA A 455 28.42 -11.46 20.91
N ALA A 456 27.93 -10.42 20.22
CA ALA A 456 28.58 -9.11 20.16
C ALA A 456 28.47 -8.33 21.48
N GLY A 457 27.42 -8.60 22.26
CA GLY A 457 27.21 -7.99 23.57
C GLY A 457 26.90 -6.48 23.47
N PRO A 458 26.97 -5.74 24.60
CA PRO A 458 26.54 -4.34 24.65
C PRO A 458 27.44 -3.37 23.86
N GLN A 459 28.65 -3.81 23.49
CA GLN A 459 29.59 -3.03 22.66
C GLN A 459 29.44 -3.31 21.17
N GLY A 460 28.60 -4.27 20.77
CA GLY A 460 28.28 -4.53 19.37
C GLY A 460 27.57 -3.33 18.73
N VAL A 461 27.80 -3.10 17.43
CA VAL A 461 27.26 -1.94 16.69
C VAL A 461 25.76 -1.77 16.89
N GLU A 462 24.99 -2.86 16.79
CA GLU A 462 23.53 -2.85 16.94
C GLU A 462 23.12 -2.48 18.38
N ALA A 463 23.68 -3.12 19.41
CA ALA A 463 23.37 -2.80 20.81
C ALA A 463 23.84 -1.39 21.20
N ALA A 464 25.02 -0.96 20.73
CA ALA A 464 25.56 0.37 20.99
C ALA A 464 24.65 1.47 20.42
N SER A 465 24.05 1.26 19.24
CA SER A 465 23.07 2.18 18.64
C SER A 465 21.80 2.34 19.48
N LEU A 466 21.50 1.36 20.35
CA LEU A 466 20.36 1.34 21.25
C LEU A 466 20.78 1.55 22.72
N GLY A 467 21.84 2.35 22.95
CA GLY A 467 22.30 2.68 24.30
C GLY A 467 22.91 1.52 25.09
N GLY A 468 23.33 0.45 24.41
CA GLY A 468 23.86 -0.77 24.99
C GLY A 468 22.80 -1.81 25.34
N ASP A 469 21.52 -1.60 24.97
CA ASP A 469 20.45 -2.58 25.20
C ASP A 469 20.54 -3.75 24.21
N VAL A 470 21.04 -4.88 24.72
CA VAL A 470 21.24 -6.10 23.92
C VAL A 470 19.91 -6.75 23.54
N GLU A 471 18.88 -6.73 24.40
CA GLU A 471 17.63 -7.42 24.07
C GLU A 471 16.79 -6.59 23.07
N ALA A 472 16.79 -5.26 23.18
CA ALA A 472 16.21 -4.40 22.13
C ALA A 472 16.90 -4.61 20.77
N ALA A 473 18.24 -4.73 20.77
CA ALA A 473 19.00 -5.03 19.55
C ALA A 473 18.70 -6.43 19.01
N VAL A 474 18.50 -7.42 19.88
CA VAL A 474 18.09 -8.78 19.49
C VAL A 474 16.73 -8.75 18.83
N ASP A 475 15.75 -8.05 19.41
CA ASP A 475 14.41 -7.97 18.83
C ASP A 475 14.43 -7.28 17.46
N LEU A 476 15.19 -6.19 17.32
CA LEU A 476 15.41 -5.53 16.03
C LEU A 476 16.05 -6.47 15.00
N ALA A 477 17.09 -7.20 15.39
CA ALA A 477 17.75 -8.17 14.51
C ALA A 477 16.83 -9.34 14.13
N ARG A 478 15.95 -9.78 15.04
CA ARG A 478 14.93 -10.80 14.74
C ARG A 478 13.93 -10.28 13.72
N MET A 479 13.43 -9.05 13.88
CA MET A 479 12.52 -8.41 12.93
C MET A 479 13.16 -8.32 11.53
N ASN A 480 14.39 -7.81 11.45
CA ASN A 480 15.14 -7.69 10.19
C ASN A 480 15.46 -9.06 9.56
N ALA A 481 15.60 -10.11 10.36
CA ALA A 481 15.82 -11.48 9.88
C ALA A 481 14.53 -12.20 9.41
N GLY A 482 13.37 -11.55 9.49
CA GLY A 482 12.08 -12.11 9.07
C GLY A 482 11.32 -12.84 10.18
N LEU A 483 11.30 -12.29 11.40
CA LEU A 483 10.51 -12.84 12.52
C LEU A 483 9.03 -13.01 12.14
N GLU A 484 8.44 -12.05 11.43
CA GLU A 484 7.05 -12.17 10.97
C GLU A 484 6.83 -13.40 10.09
N ASP A 485 7.72 -13.64 9.13
CA ASP A 485 7.64 -14.80 8.24
C ASP A 485 7.81 -16.11 9.00
N GLN A 486 8.67 -16.13 10.02
CA GLN A 486 8.77 -17.25 10.94
C GLN A 486 7.43 -17.48 11.65
N LEU A 487 6.91 -16.50 12.37
CA LEU A 487 5.67 -16.62 13.16
C LEU A 487 4.47 -16.97 12.29
N ARG A 488 4.43 -16.46 11.06
CA ARG A 488 3.39 -16.75 10.07
C ARG A 488 3.47 -18.19 9.59
N CYS A 489 4.67 -18.74 9.40
CA CYS A 489 4.85 -20.17 9.13
C CYS A 489 4.41 -21.04 10.32
N GLU A 490 4.69 -20.62 11.56
CA GLU A 490 4.25 -21.34 12.78
C GLU A 490 2.73 -21.41 12.87
N ALA A 491 2.08 -20.25 12.72
CA ALA A 491 0.62 -20.13 12.74
C ALA A 491 -0.01 -20.92 11.60
N LEU A 492 0.55 -20.84 10.39
CA LEU A 492 0.10 -21.64 9.24
C LEU A 492 0.23 -23.14 9.52
N VAL A 493 1.38 -23.62 9.98
CA VAL A 493 1.61 -25.04 10.31
C VAL A 493 0.60 -25.53 11.34
N ALA A 494 0.37 -24.76 12.41
CA ALA A 494 -0.59 -25.13 13.44
C ALA A 494 -2.03 -25.19 12.89
N ARG A 495 -2.44 -24.21 12.08
CA ARG A 495 -3.76 -24.20 11.43
C ARG A 495 -3.94 -25.34 10.43
N LEU A 496 -2.89 -25.71 9.69
CA LEU A 496 -2.93 -26.85 8.76
C LEU A 496 -3.13 -28.19 9.48
N CYS A 497 -2.64 -28.34 10.72
CA CYS A 497 -2.91 -29.53 11.53
C CYS A 497 -4.39 -29.71 11.89
N ASP A 498 -5.11 -28.59 12.03
CA ASP A 498 -6.54 -28.59 12.35
C ASP A 498 -7.44 -28.68 11.09
N LEU A 499 -6.88 -28.44 9.90
CA LEU A 499 -7.64 -28.32 8.65
C LEU A 499 -8.28 -29.64 8.15
N ASP A 500 -7.49 -30.73 8.04
CA ASP A 500 -7.91 -32.05 7.53
C ASP A 500 -6.96 -33.13 8.05
N ALA A 501 -7.49 -34.33 8.35
CA ALA A 501 -6.73 -35.43 8.94
C ALA A 501 -5.57 -35.92 8.05
N ARG A 502 -5.72 -35.89 6.71
CA ARG A 502 -4.67 -36.31 5.77
C ARG A 502 -3.56 -35.26 5.67
N VAL A 503 -3.93 -33.98 5.69
CA VAL A 503 -2.98 -32.86 5.74
C VAL A 503 -2.18 -32.95 7.05
N ARG A 504 -2.86 -33.13 8.18
CA ARG A 504 -2.22 -33.36 9.49
C ARG A 504 -1.24 -34.52 9.45
N ALA A 505 -1.64 -35.70 8.96
CA ALA A 505 -0.77 -36.87 8.90
C ALA A 505 0.52 -36.60 8.11
N ARG A 506 0.42 -35.96 6.95
CA ARG A 506 1.59 -35.60 6.11
C ARG A 506 2.48 -34.55 6.78
N LEU A 507 1.89 -33.54 7.39
CA LEU A 507 2.61 -32.47 8.08
C LEU A 507 3.39 -33.01 9.29
N LEU A 508 2.73 -33.81 10.14
CA LEU A 508 3.37 -34.43 11.30
C LEU A 508 4.50 -35.39 10.89
N ALA A 509 4.31 -36.18 9.82
CA ALA A 509 5.35 -37.04 9.28
C ALA A 509 6.58 -36.23 8.80
N ARG A 510 6.38 -35.07 8.15
CA ARG A 510 7.48 -34.19 7.73
C ARG A 510 8.20 -33.57 8.93
N MET A 511 7.47 -33.06 9.91
CA MET A 511 8.05 -32.49 11.12
C MET A 511 8.88 -33.52 11.89
N ALA A 512 8.36 -34.75 12.04
CA ALA A 512 9.08 -35.86 12.65
C ALA A 512 10.39 -36.18 11.90
N ALA A 513 10.34 -36.24 10.56
CA ALA A 513 11.52 -36.49 9.72
C ALA A 513 12.60 -35.41 9.89
N LEU A 514 12.19 -34.15 10.13
CA LEU A 514 13.10 -33.02 10.36
C LEU A 514 13.44 -32.80 11.83
N ARG A 515 12.94 -33.65 12.74
CA ARG A 515 13.11 -33.54 14.19
C ARG A 515 12.64 -32.19 14.76
N MET A 516 11.52 -31.69 14.24
CA MET A 516 10.90 -30.44 14.71
C MET A 516 9.83 -30.76 15.76
N PRO A 517 10.03 -30.40 17.05
CA PRO A 517 9.04 -30.65 18.09
C PRO A 517 7.85 -29.69 17.98
N GLY A 518 6.66 -30.19 18.27
CA GLY A 518 5.42 -29.41 18.25
C GLY A 518 5.36 -28.37 19.37
N ALA A 519 6.01 -28.64 20.51
CA ALA A 519 6.13 -27.69 21.62
C ALA A 519 6.81 -26.38 21.20
N GLN A 520 7.81 -26.43 20.30
CA GLN A 520 8.45 -25.21 19.78
C GLN A 520 7.47 -24.38 18.94
N VAL A 521 6.63 -25.03 18.14
CA VAL A 521 5.56 -24.34 17.39
C VAL A 521 4.58 -23.71 18.37
N ALA A 522 4.16 -24.47 19.39
CA ALA A 522 3.21 -24.01 20.38
C ALA A 522 3.68 -22.77 21.17
N THR A 523 4.96 -22.71 21.55
CA THR A 523 5.53 -21.52 22.22
C THR A 523 5.53 -20.30 21.31
N ALA A 524 5.83 -20.48 20.02
CA ALA A 524 5.84 -19.39 19.05
C ALA A 524 4.44 -18.82 18.75
N LEU A 525 3.36 -19.56 19.01
CA LEU A 525 1.98 -19.07 18.80
C LEU A 525 1.57 -17.98 19.79
N GLU A 526 2.16 -17.96 21.00
CA GLU A 526 1.94 -16.88 21.97
C GLU A 526 2.54 -15.57 21.43
N GLU A 527 3.76 -15.63 20.88
CA GLU A 527 4.39 -14.48 20.22
C GLU A 527 3.66 -14.08 18.92
N ALA A 528 3.15 -15.05 18.14
CA ALA A 528 2.35 -14.77 16.95
C ALA A 528 1.04 -14.02 17.27
N THR A 529 0.47 -14.22 18.46
CA THR A 529 -0.70 -13.46 18.93
C THR A 529 -0.38 -11.97 19.02
N LEU A 530 0.80 -11.63 19.55
CA LEU A 530 1.25 -10.25 19.71
C LEU A 530 1.69 -9.62 18.38
N VAL A 531 2.52 -10.33 17.61
CA VAL A 531 3.15 -9.78 16.40
C VAL A 531 2.21 -9.77 15.20
N LEU A 532 1.40 -10.81 15.01
CA LEU A 532 0.51 -10.93 13.85
C LEU A 532 -0.93 -10.48 14.14
N GLY A 533 -1.25 -10.07 15.37
CA GLY A 533 -2.61 -9.75 15.79
C GLY A 533 -3.56 -10.96 15.71
N GLU A 534 -3.06 -12.17 15.94
CA GLU A 534 -3.88 -13.37 15.92
C GLU A 534 -4.79 -13.44 17.16
N HIS A 535 -5.96 -14.06 17.02
CA HIS A 535 -6.92 -14.15 18.12
C HIS A 535 -6.38 -15.07 19.25
N PRO A 536 -6.25 -14.61 20.51
CA PRO A 536 -5.60 -15.36 21.60
C PRO A 536 -6.21 -16.74 21.85
N ALA A 537 -7.54 -16.83 21.85
CA ALA A 537 -8.25 -18.11 22.03
C ALA A 537 -7.98 -19.11 20.90
N ALA A 538 -7.89 -18.64 19.64
CA ALA A 538 -7.58 -19.51 18.51
C ALA A 538 -6.14 -20.03 18.61
N MET A 539 -5.18 -19.16 18.90
CA MET A 539 -3.77 -19.55 19.07
C MET A 539 -3.58 -20.51 20.24
N SER A 540 -4.29 -20.30 21.34
CA SER A 540 -4.27 -21.19 22.51
C SER A 540 -4.77 -22.60 22.18
N ARG A 541 -5.88 -22.74 21.43
CA ARG A 541 -6.39 -24.05 20.97
C ARG A 541 -5.35 -24.76 20.09
N LEU A 542 -4.75 -24.03 19.15
CA LEU A 542 -3.73 -24.56 18.26
C LEU A 542 -2.45 -24.96 19.02
N ALA A 543 -2.05 -24.19 20.02
CA ALA A 543 -0.91 -24.51 20.88
C ALA A 543 -1.13 -25.82 21.64
N VAL A 544 -2.33 -26.06 22.17
CA VAL A 544 -2.69 -27.35 22.80
C VAL A 544 -2.56 -28.50 21.81
N LEU A 545 -3.09 -28.34 20.59
CA LEU A 545 -2.98 -29.35 19.53
C LEU A 545 -1.50 -29.65 19.21
N MET A 546 -0.67 -28.63 19.08
CA MET A 546 0.75 -28.77 18.76
C MET A 546 1.56 -29.40 19.91
N ARG A 547 1.23 -29.12 21.18
CA ARG A 547 1.83 -29.82 22.34
C ARG A 547 1.42 -31.29 22.40
N GLY A 548 0.24 -31.63 21.89
CA GLY A 548 -0.24 -33.01 21.78
C GLY A 548 0.60 -33.88 20.85
N PHE A 549 1.27 -33.28 19.84
CA PHE A 549 2.11 -34.01 18.88
C PHE A 549 3.30 -34.73 19.53
N ASP A 550 4.02 -34.05 20.43
CA ASP A 550 5.24 -34.60 21.05
C ASP A 550 4.95 -35.75 22.02
N ASN A 551 3.70 -35.87 22.47
CA ASN A 551 3.27 -36.90 23.43
C ASN A 551 2.89 -38.24 22.78
N GLY A 552 3.02 -38.36 21.44
CA GLY A 552 2.57 -39.53 20.68
C GLY A 552 1.05 -39.71 20.73
N PRO A 553 0.48 -40.68 20.00
CA PRO A 553 -0.95 -40.91 19.99
C PRO A 553 -1.39 -41.54 21.33
N LYS A 554 -1.60 -40.71 22.36
CA LYS A 554 -2.47 -41.09 23.48
C LYS A 554 -3.90 -40.77 23.06
N SER A 555 -4.56 -41.81 22.54
CA SER A 555 -6.02 -41.97 22.35
C SER A 555 -6.86 -40.69 22.47
N ALA A 556 -7.34 -40.20 21.32
CA ALA A 556 -8.66 -39.62 21.25
C ALA A 556 -9.70 -40.75 21.28
#